data_AF-W2XG74-F1
#
_entry.id   AF-W2XG74-F1
#
_cell.length_a   1.000
_cell.length_b   1.000
_cell.length_c   1.000
_cell.angle_alpha   90.00
_cell.angle_beta   90.00
_cell.angle_gamma   90.00
#
_symmetry.space_group_name_H-M   'P 1'
#
loop_
_entity.id
_entity.type
_entity.pdbx_description
1 polymer ?
#
loop_
_entity_poly.entity_id
_entity_poly.type
_entity_poly.pdbx_seq_one_letter_code
_entity_poly.pdbx_strand_id
1 'polypeptide(L)'
;SARRPCIFFHGLGQSSEQSTLQTKSSYFGDLSKNAPCCSSIKYAQLNTVSSSWTDATLQQKVCNFAISVSSTSSSSSKTIADTIIVTHSMGGLMMAGALANGRCKFASSTTWVSLSAPMTGSMGSDYLQNACSGSNGFLQAVANLIGQCPANNAVLGLAYQNEAHSTSALNSAYVAAQSAFRSNVDAAMCSDNYSGLLSTDQIVYKLGGSLIPHKSQENDGIVEYKSCAGGLSTSKFGKTYDDTFYVTGLNHADTAFRHGDALVVNSQKPVKWFECLL
;
A
#
# COMPACT_ATOMS: atom_id res chain seq x y z
N SER A 1 24.34 7.19 -1.06
CA SER A 1 23.99 6.37 0.11
C SER A 1 24.56 4.96 -0.01
N ALA A 2 24.81 4.26 1.12
CA ALA A 2 25.14 2.84 1.09
C ALA A 2 23.90 2.01 0.70
N ARG A 3 24.07 0.98 -0.13
CA ARG A 3 22.96 0.11 -0.54
C ARG A 3 22.48 -0.73 0.64
N ARG A 4 21.16 -0.84 0.82
CA ARG A 4 20.52 -1.60 1.91
C ARG A 4 19.61 -2.69 1.36
N PRO A 5 19.41 -3.81 2.06
CA PRO A 5 18.39 -4.76 1.66
C PRO A 5 16.99 -4.11 1.61
N CYS A 6 16.23 -4.44 0.58
CA CYS A 6 14.87 -3.97 0.38
C CYS A 6 13.87 -5.11 0.55
N ILE A 7 12.80 -4.85 1.29
CA ILE A 7 11.68 -5.77 1.46
C ILE A 7 10.38 -5.12 1.03
N PHE A 8 9.61 -5.83 0.20
CA PHE A 8 8.36 -5.39 -0.37
C PHE A 8 7.17 -6.15 0.23
N PHE A 9 6.16 -5.43 0.69
CA PHE A 9 4.90 -5.96 1.20
C PHE A 9 3.75 -5.55 0.28
N HIS A 10 3.12 -6.55 -0.35
CA HIS A 10 1.97 -6.34 -1.22
C HIS A 10 0.71 -5.98 -0.42
N GLY A 11 -0.32 -5.51 -1.14
CA GLY A 11 -1.62 -5.19 -0.59
C GLY A 11 -2.60 -6.37 -0.61
N LEU A 12 -3.88 -6.02 -0.71
CA LEU A 12 -5.01 -6.95 -0.77
C LEU A 12 -4.88 -7.93 -1.96
N GLY A 13 -5.36 -9.17 -1.78
CA GLY A 13 -5.66 -10.08 -2.90
C GLY A 13 -4.84 -11.37 -2.94
N GLN A 14 -3.90 -11.57 -2.01
CA GLN A 14 -3.11 -12.80 -1.97
C GLN A 14 -3.69 -13.81 -0.97
N SER A 15 -4.18 -14.95 -1.45
CA SER A 15 -4.71 -16.03 -0.60
C SER A 15 -3.65 -17.05 -0.17
N SER A 16 -2.59 -17.22 -0.96
CA SER A 16 -1.50 -18.16 -0.64
C SER A 16 -0.33 -17.45 0.05
N GLU A 17 0.16 -18.03 1.14
CA GLU A 17 1.27 -17.49 1.92
C GLU A 17 2.53 -18.33 1.74
N GLN A 18 3.69 -17.68 1.80
CA GLN A 18 4.99 -18.36 1.85
C GLN A 18 5.64 -18.13 3.21
N SER A 19 6.28 -19.16 3.76
CA SER A 19 7.02 -19.07 5.03
C SER A 19 8.37 -18.38 4.89
N THR A 20 8.86 -18.19 3.66
CA THR A 20 10.15 -17.58 3.35
C THR A 20 9.99 -16.39 2.41
N LEU A 21 11.00 -15.51 2.41
CA LEU A 21 11.05 -14.36 1.50
C LEU A 21 11.32 -14.79 0.06
N GLN A 22 10.55 -14.24 -0.86
CA GLN A 22 10.65 -14.53 -2.28
C GLN A 22 11.62 -13.57 -2.97
N THR A 23 12.20 -14.00 -4.09
CA THR A 23 13.08 -13.17 -4.94
C THR A 23 12.38 -12.64 -6.19
N LYS A 24 11.14 -13.08 -6.43
CA LYS A 24 10.28 -12.63 -7.53
C LYS A 24 8.89 -12.32 -6.99
N SER A 25 8.16 -11.49 -7.72
CA SER A 25 6.77 -11.15 -7.43
C SER A 25 5.97 -11.09 -8.73
N SER A 26 4.72 -11.55 -8.70
CA SER A 26 3.71 -11.27 -9.72
C SER A 26 2.86 -10.03 -9.39
N TYR A 27 3.06 -9.47 -8.18
CA TYR A 27 2.30 -8.32 -7.68
C TYR A 27 2.98 -7.00 -8.06
N PHE A 28 4.27 -6.90 -7.76
CA PHE A 28 5.08 -5.72 -8.07
C PHE A 28 5.70 -5.84 -9.46
N GLY A 29 5.90 -4.70 -10.12
CA GLY A 29 6.73 -4.63 -11.32
C GLY A 29 8.20 -4.95 -11.05
N ASP A 30 8.95 -5.25 -12.11
CA ASP A 30 10.37 -5.57 -12.01
C ASP A 30 11.23 -4.32 -11.79
N LEU A 31 11.84 -4.24 -10.59
CA LEU A 31 12.76 -3.18 -10.20
C LEU A 31 14.24 -3.63 -10.20
N SER A 32 14.55 -4.82 -10.71
CA SER A 32 15.91 -5.41 -10.62
C SER A 32 17.03 -4.55 -11.22
N LYS A 33 16.70 -3.66 -12.16
CA LYS A 33 17.64 -2.71 -12.79
C LYS A 33 17.48 -1.26 -12.30
N ASN A 34 16.43 -0.99 -11.53
CA ASN A 34 15.87 0.34 -11.30
C ASN A 34 15.71 0.61 -9.79
N ALA A 35 16.61 0.04 -8.98
CA ALA A 35 16.60 0.15 -7.52
C ALA A 35 18.04 0.29 -6.99
N PRO A 36 18.76 1.37 -7.36
CA PRO A 36 20.19 1.52 -7.04
C PRO A 36 20.47 1.59 -5.53
N CYS A 37 19.47 1.97 -4.73
CA CYS A 37 19.53 2.00 -3.26
C CYS A 37 19.42 0.59 -2.63
N CYS A 38 18.96 -0.41 -3.36
CA CYS A 38 18.77 -1.77 -2.88
C CYS A 38 20.02 -2.64 -3.10
N SER A 39 20.54 -3.26 -2.06
CA SER A 39 21.59 -4.29 -2.18
C SER A 39 21.02 -5.66 -2.55
N SER A 40 19.76 -5.91 -2.16
CA SER A 40 18.94 -7.04 -2.57
C SER A 40 17.47 -6.65 -2.52
N ILE A 41 16.62 -7.33 -3.29
CA ILE A 41 15.17 -7.15 -3.27
C ILE A 41 14.53 -8.47 -2.84
N LYS A 42 13.65 -8.38 -1.83
CA LYS A 42 12.87 -9.49 -1.31
C LYS A 42 11.39 -9.12 -1.26
N TYR A 43 10.54 -10.11 -1.45
CA TYR A 43 9.10 -9.95 -1.39
C TYR A 43 8.53 -10.83 -0.29
N ALA A 44 7.72 -10.25 0.59
CA ALA A 44 6.91 -11.00 1.54
C ALA A 44 5.58 -11.35 0.89
N GLN A 45 5.28 -12.65 0.78
CA GLN A 45 4.00 -13.14 0.29
C GLN A 45 3.15 -13.61 1.48
N LEU A 46 2.19 -12.79 1.89
CA LEU A 46 1.36 -13.00 3.07
C LEU A 46 -0.11 -13.23 2.68
N ASN A 47 -0.86 -13.98 3.49
CA ASN A 47 -2.29 -14.08 3.26
C ASN A 47 -2.97 -12.74 3.60
N THR A 48 -3.46 -12.07 2.56
CA THR A 48 -4.11 -10.75 2.57
C THR A 48 -5.51 -10.83 1.97
N VAL A 49 -6.14 -12.02 2.06
CA VAL A 49 -7.55 -12.25 1.73
C VAL A 49 -8.28 -12.68 3.00
N SER A 50 -7.74 -13.66 3.70
CA SER A 50 -8.32 -14.22 4.93
C SER A 50 -8.00 -13.38 6.17
N SER A 51 -6.94 -12.57 6.13
CA SER A 51 -6.47 -11.77 7.26
C SER A 51 -6.58 -10.28 6.96
N SER A 52 -7.26 -9.55 7.84
CA SER A 52 -7.28 -8.08 7.85
C SER A 52 -5.93 -7.51 8.26
N TRP A 53 -5.61 -6.28 7.83
CA TRP A 53 -4.43 -5.55 8.29
C TRP A 53 -4.42 -5.32 9.82
N THR A 54 -5.58 -5.40 10.48
CA THR A 54 -5.72 -5.33 11.94
C THR A 54 -5.38 -6.66 12.65
N ASP A 55 -5.18 -7.75 11.91
CA ASP A 55 -4.86 -9.06 12.48
C ASP A 55 -3.46 -9.07 13.13
N ALA A 56 -3.41 -9.44 14.40
CA ALA A 56 -2.19 -9.45 15.19
C ALA A 56 -1.13 -10.43 14.66
N THR A 57 -1.56 -11.56 14.10
CA THR A 57 -0.65 -12.58 13.56
C THR A 57 -0.05 -12.10 12.25
N LEU A 58 -0.86 -11.49 11.37
CA LEU A 58 -0.39 -10.88 10.13
C LEU A 58 0.63 -9.76 10.41
N GLN A 59 0.34 -8.87 11.35
CA GLN A 59 1.27 -7.82 11.78
C GLN A 59 2.59 -8.39 12.34
N GLN A 60 2.52 -9.47 13.13
CA GLN A 60 3.73 -10.13 13.63
C GLN A 60 4.55 -10.74 12.49
N LYS A 61 3.91 -11.32 11.47
CA LYS A 61 4.60 -11.86 10.29
C LYS A 61 5.30 -10.75 9.49
N VAL A 62 4.66 -9.58 9.32
CA VAL A 62 5.29 -8.40 8.69
C VAL A 62 6.59 -8.04 9.42
N CYS A 63 6.53 -7.91 10.75
CA CYS A 63 7.73 -7.61 11.54
C CYS A 63 8.79 -8.70 11.44
N ASN A 64 8.42 -9.98 11.54
CA ASN A 64 9.38 -11.09 11.46
C ASN A 64 10.11 -11.10 10.11
N PHE A 65 9.39 -10.86 9.02
CA PHE A 65 10.00 -10.76 7.70
C PHE A 65 10.87 -9.51 7.56
N ALA A 66 10.45 -8.34 8.05
CA ALA A 66 11.27 -7.15 7.97
C ALA A 66 12.56 -7.26 8.81
N ILE A 67 12.50 -7.92 9.97
CA ILE A 67 13.67 -8.19 10.83
C ILE A 67 14.62 -9.19 10.16
N SER A 68 14.12 -10.20 9.45
CA SER A 68 14.98 -11.26 8.91
C SER A 68 15.83 -10.84 7.71
N VAL A 69 15.56 -9.67 7.12
CA VAL A 69 16.21 -9.22 5.88
C VAL A 69 17.63 -8.71 6.14
N SER A 70 17.86 -8.09 7.30
CA SER A 70 19.15 -7.49 7.66
C SER A 70 19.74 -8.15 8.90
N SER A 71 21.03 -8.51 8.84
CA SER A 71 21.75 -9.12 9.97
C SER A 71 21.97 -8.18 11.15
N THR A 72 21.78 -6.86 10.96
CA THR A 72 21.88 -5.85 12.03
C THR A 72 20.54 -5.60 12.71
N SER A 73 19.44 -6.15 12.18
CA SER A 73 18.15 -6.17 12.87
C SER A 73 18.20 -7.09 14.10
N SER A 74 17.28 -6.87 15.04
CA SER A 74 17.26 -7.58 16.32
C SER A 74 15.86 -8.07 16.66
N SER A 75 15.68 -9.39 16.64
CA SER A 75 14.42 -10.04 17.06
C SER A 75 14.12 -9.82 18.55
N SER A 76 15.15 -9.79 19.41
CA SER A 76 14.98 -9.62 20.86
C SER A 76 14.45 -8.24 21.22
N SER A 77 14.98 -7.19 20.59
CA SER A 77 14.50 -5.81 20.77
C SER A 77 13.37 -5.42 19.82
N LYS A 78 12.97 -6.35 18.92
CA LYS A 78 11.99 -6.16 17.84
C LYS A 78 12.33 -4.97 16.94
N THR A 79 13.62 -4.73 16.72
CA THR A 79 14.12 -3.58 15.97
C THR A 79 14.49 -4.01 14.56
N ILE A 80 13.91 -3.35 13.56
CA ILE A 80 14.32 -3.45 12.16
C ILE A 80 15.41 -2.39 11.93
N ALA A 81 16.54 -2.77 11.34
CA ALA A 81 17.68 -1.89 11.10
C ALA A 81 18.29 -2.17 9.73
N ASP A 82 18.87 -1.12 9.13
CA ASP A 82 19.55 -1.15 7.82
C ASP A 82 18.71 -1.73 6.68
N THR A 83 17.39 -1.50 6.71
CA THR A 83 16.43 -2.05 5.74
C THR A 83 15.62 -0.94 5.09
N ILE A 84 15.36 -1.04 3.79
CA ILE A 84 14.36 -0.24 3.10
C ILE A 84 13.08 -1.08 3.01
N ILE A 85 12.02 -0.63 3.66
CA ILE A 85 10.70 -1.26 3.64
C ILE A 85 9.86 -0.55 2.61
N VAL A 86 9.33 -1.31 1.64
CA VAL A 86 8.43 -0.80 0.61
C VAL A 86 7.08 -1.45 0.81
N THR A 87 6.03 -0.64 0.96
CA THR A 87 4.67 -1.16 1.15
C THR A 87 3.75 -0.63 0.07
N HIS A 88 2.87 -1.48 -0.46
CA HIS A 88 1.82 -1.05 -1.37
C HIS A 88 0.43 -1.35 -0.80
N SER A 89 -0.51 -0.41 -0.99
CA SER A 89 -1.92 -0.60 -0.65
C SER A 89 -2.07 -1.07 0.81
N MET A 90 -2.85 -2.13 1.06
CA MET A 90 -3.06 -2.71 2.40
C MET A 90 -1.74 -3.06 3.12
N GLY A 91 -0.65 -3.34 2.39
CA GLY A 91 0.67 -3.58 2.98
C GLY A 91 1.16 -2.40 3.83
N GLY A 92 0.77 -1.16 3.48
CA GLY A 92 1.09 0.03 4.28
C GLY A 92 0.36 0.04 5.61
N LEU A 93 -0.93 -0.31 5.61
CA LEU A 93 -1.70 -0.46 6.84
C LEU A 93 -1.18 -1.61 7.71
N MET A 94 -0.75 -2.72 7.10
CA MET A 94 -0.17 -3.83 7.84
C MET A 94 1.11 -3.41 8.59
N MET A 95 1.99 -2.65 7.94
CA MET A 95 3.19 -2.10 8.58
C MET A 95 2.82 -1.06 9.65
N ALA A 96 1.93 -0.11 9.33
CA ALA A 96 1.46 0.91 10.26
C ALA A 96 0.84 0.30 11.53
N GLY A 97 -0.03 -0.69 11.37
CA GLY A 97 -0.65 -1.43 12.46
C GLY A 97 0.37 -2.20 13.29
N ALA A 98 1.37 -2.82 12.65
CA ALA A 98 2.43 -3.53 13.35
C ALA A 98 3.29 -2.59 14.22
N LEU A 99 3.61 -1.39 13.73
CA LEU A 99 4.28 -0.34 14.50
C LEU A 99 3.40 0.18 15.65
N ALA A 100 2.16 0.53 15.35
CA ALA A 100 1.21 1.07 16.31
C ALA A 100 0.96 0.11 17.49
N ASN A 101 0.97 -1.20 17.22
CA ASN A 101 0.76 -2.25 18.22
C ASN A 101 2.07 -2.77 18.84
N GLY A 102 3.21 -2.12 18.60
CA GLY A 102 4.50 -2.50 19.21
C GLY A 102 5.00 -3.89 18.83
N ARG A 103 4.61 -4.40 17.66
CA ARG A 103 5.08 -5.70 17.13
C ARG A 103 6.54 -5.61 16.69
N CYS A 104 6.95 -4.45 16.20
CA CYS A 104 8.32 -4.06 15.94
C CYS A 104 8.46 -2.53 15.93
N LYS A 105 9.69 -2.06 15.83
CA LYS A 105 10.05 -0.65 15.67
C LYS A 105 11.18 -0.50 14.66
N PHE A 106 11.32 0.70 14.11
CA PHE A 106 12.41 1.05 13.21
C PHE A 106 13.60 1.61 13.99
N ALA A 107 14.81 1.20 13.60
CA ALA A 107 16.02 1.94 13.92
C ALA A 107 16.12 3.17 13.01
N SER A 108 16.99 4.12 13.36
CA SER A 108 17.26 5.30 12.52
C SER A 108 17.84 4.98 11.14
N SER A 109 18.33 3.75 10.93
CA SER A 109 18.86 3.30 9.64
C SER A 109 17.84 2.55 8.77
N THR A 110 16.59 2.46 9.22
CA THR A 110 15.48 1.95 8.41
C THR A 110 14.83 3.09 7.65
N THR A 111 14.41 2.80 6.42
CA THR A 111 13.61 3.72 5.61
C THR A 111 12.30 3.05 5.23
N TRP A 112 11.17 3.76 5.36
CA TRP A 112 9.87 3.29 4.92
C TRP A 112 9.35 4.12 3.74
N VAL A 113 9.18 3.44 2.61
CA VAL A 113 8.58 3.94 1.36
C VAL A 113 7.18 3.37 1.21
N SER A 114 6.16 4.23 1.15
CA SER A 114 4.76 3.83 1.04
C SER A 114 4.17 4.16 -0.33
N LEU A 115 3.39 3.23 -0.88
CA LEU A 115 2.79 3.33 -2.21
C LEU A 115 1.27 3.13 -2.06
N SER A 116 0.48 4.19 -2.26
CA SER A 116 -0.99 4.13 -2.32
C SER A 116 -1.66 3.42 -1.14
N ALA A 117 -1.12 3.60 0.08
CA ALA A 117 -1.64 2.91 1.26
C ALA A 117 -2.94 3.56 1.77
N PRO A 118 -4.06 2.84 1.92
CA PRO A 118 -5.34 3.43 2.33
C PRO A 118 -5.38 3.73 3.84
N MET A 119 -4.66 4.75 4.31
CA MET A 119 -4.52 5.05 5.75
C MET A 119 -5.81 5.53 6.43
N THR A 120 -6.88 5.79 5.67
CA THR A 120 -8.25 5.98 6.20
C THR A 120 -9.25 4.99 5.58
N GLY A 121 -8.79 3.87 5.03
CA GLY A 121 -9.61 2.90 4.30
C GLY A 121 -9.90 3.33 2.86
N SER A 122 -10.80 2.60 2.20
CA SER A 122 -11.14 2.79 0.79
C SER A 122 -12.64 2.64 0.59
N MET A 123 -13.25 3.58 -0.14
CA MET A 123 -14.66 3.47 -0.54
C MET A 123 -14.92 2.26 -1.45
N GLY A 124 -13.88 1.69 -2.06
CA GLY A 124 -13.98 0.42 -2.79
C GLY A 124 -14.41 -0.74 -1.88
N SER A 125 -13.97 -0.74 -0.62
CA SER A 125 -14.44 -1.72 0.37
C SER A 125 -15.92 -1.52 0.69
N ASP A 126 -16.33 -0.30 1.04
CA ASP A 126 -17.73 0.03 1.33
C ASP A 126 -18.65 -0.29 0.16
N TYR A 127 -18.21 -0.02 -1.07
CA TYR A 127 -18.96 -0.36 -2.28
C TYR A 127 -19.19 -1.88 -2.41
N LEU A 128 -18.15 -2.71 -2.19
CA LEU A 128 -18.30 -4.16 -2.21
C LEU A 128 -19.23 -4.65 -1.08
N GLN A 129 -19.08 -4.12 0.13
CA GLN A 129 -19.91 -4.52 1.28
C GLN A 129 -21.38 -4.17 1.07
N ASN A 130 -21.67 -3.01 0.47
CA ASN A 130 -23.03 -2.65 0.06
C ASN A 130 -23.57 -3.59 -1.04
N ALA A 131 -22.76 -3.95 -2.02
CA ALA A 131 -23.15 -4.92 -3.04
C ALA A 131 -23.46 -6.30 -2.44
N CYS A 132 -22.62 -6.81 -1.54
CA CYS A 132 -22.80 -8.12 -0.93
C CYS A 132 -23.98 -8.20 0.04
N SER A 133 -24.43 -7.06 0.59
CA SER A 133 -25.65 -6.99 1.41
C SER A 133 -26.93 -6.85 0.58
N GLY A 134 -26.83 -6.84 -0.76
CA GLY A 134 -27.98 -6.68 -1.67
C GLY A 134 -28.46 -5.23 -1.81
N SER A 135 -27.66 -4.27 -1.36
CA SER A 135 -28.06 -2.86 -1.25
C SER A 135 -27.79 -2.05 -2.53
N ASN A 136 -27.01 -2.55 -3.50
CA ASN A 136 -26.59 -1.83 -4.70
C ASN A 136 -26.50 -2.74 -5.95
N GLY A 137 -26.56 -2.15 -7.14
CA GLY A 137 -26.23 -2.82 -8.40
C GLY A 137 -24.72 -3.04 -8.51
N PHE A 138 -24.27 -4.29 -8.56
CA PHE A 138 -22.85 -4.65 -8.63
C PHE A 138 -22.40 -4.86 -10.07
N LEU A 139 -21.31 -4.20 -10.49
CA LEU A 139 -20.68 -4.44 -11.79
C LEU A 139 -19.54 -5.43 -11.64
N GLN A 140 -19.65 -6.56 -12.34
CA GLN A 140 -18.66 -7.64 -12.33
C GLN A 140 -17.24 -7.15 -12.72
N ALA A 141 -17.14 -6.13 -13.58
CA ALA A 141 -15.84 -5.56 -13.97
C ALA A 141 -15.10 -4.92 -12.78
N VAL A 142 -15.82 -4.32 -11.83
CA VAL A 142 -15.25 -3.73 -10.61
C VAL A 142 -14.99 -4.82 -9.55
N ALA A 143 -15.64 -5.99 -9.63
CA ALA A 143 -15.39 -7.12 -8.73
C ALA A 143 -13.91 -7.54 -8.70
N ASN A 144 -13.26 -7.52 -9.86
CA ASN A 144 -11.85 -7.88 -9.97
C ASN A 144 -10.93 -6.89 -9.24
N LEU A 145 -11.44 -5.70 -8.93
CA LEU A 145 -10.71 -4.60 -8.31
C LEU A 145 -10.80 -4.64 -6.78
N ILE A 146 -12.02 -4.80 -6.27
CA ILE A 146 -12.33 -4.65 -4.84
C ILE A 146 -12.63 -5.98 -4.14
N GLY A 147 -12.78 -7.07 -4.91
CA GLY A 147 -13.09 -8.41 -4.42
C GLY A 147 -14.47 -8.93 -4.84
N GLN A 148 -14.77 -10.14 -4.41
CA GLN A 148 -16.03 -10.84 -4.69
C GLN A 148 -16.85 -11.02 -3.42
N CYS A 149 -18.14 -11.33 -3.59
CA CYS A 149 -19.02 -11.68 -2.47
C CYS A 149 -18.90 -13.16 -2.09
N PRO A 150 -19.01 -13.51 -0.79
CA PRO A 150 -19.07 -12.59 0.35
C PRO A 150 -17.75 -11.85 0.55
N ALA A 151 -17.82 -10.59 0.99
CA ALA A 151 -16.62 -9.79 1.27
C ALA A 151 -15.73 -10.53 2.27
N ASN A 152 -14.45 -10.72 1.91
CA ASN A 152 -13.49 -11.39 2.77
C ASN A 152 -13.01 -10.48 3.91
N ASN A 153 -12.40 -11.07 4.95
CA ASN A 153 -11.96 -10.34 6.14
C ASN A 153 -11.02 -9.16 5.83
N ALA A 154 -10.17 -9.28 4.82
CA ALA A 154 -9.27 -8.21 4.43
C ALA A 154 -10.02 -7.01 3.84
N VAL A 155 -11.03 -7.25 2.99
CA VAL A 155 -11.94 -6.22 2.51
C VAL A 155 -12.70 -5.57 3.66
N LEU A 156 -13.30 -6.37 4.56
CA LEU A 156 -14.06 -5.82 5.70
C LEU A 156 -13.19 -4.86 6.55
N GLY A 157 -11.91 -5.21 6.75
CA GLY A 157 -10.96 -4.36 7.45
C GLY A 157 -10.56 -3.08 6.72
N LEU A 158 -10.88 -2.94 5.44
CA LEU A 158 -10.56 -1.76 4.61
C LEU A 158 -11.73 -0.77 4.48
N ALA A 159 -12.84 -0.98 5.18
CA ALA A 159 -13.94 -0.02 5.23
C ALA A 159 -13.41 1.38 5.55
N TYR A 160 -13.94 2.38 4.87
CA TYR A 160 -13.50 3.75 4.98
C TYR A 160 -13.81 4.29 6.39
N GLN A 161 -12.85 4.99 6.97
CA GLN A 161 -12.91 5.44 8.35
C GLN A 161 -14.13 6.35 8.58
N ASN A 162 -14.91 6.05 9.61
CA ASN A 162 -16.17 6.69 9.98
C ASN A 162 -17.34 6.51 9.00
N GLU A 163 -17.23 5.62 8.01
CA GLU A 163 -18.36 5.25 7.16
C GLU A 163 -19.19 4.10 7.76
N ALA A 164 -20.31 3.80 7.11
CA ALA A 164 -21.32 2.85 7.58
C ALA A 164 -20.78 1.45 7.88
N HIS A 165 -19.77 0.99 7.15
CA HIS A 165 -19.17 -0.34 7.34
C HIS A 165 -17.97 -0.34 8.31
N SER A 166 -17.55 0.82 8.79
CA SER A 166 -16.45 0.92 9.76
C SER A 166 -16.97 0.85 11.19
N THR A 167 -16.24 0.12 12.04
CA THR A 167 -16.55 -0.01 13.47
C THR A 167 -15.72 0.99 14.28
N SER A 168 -16.13 1.29 15.52
CA SER A 168 -15.32 2.12 16.43
C SER A 168 -13.91 1.55 16.67
N ALA A 169 -13.79 0.21 16.68
CA ALA A 169 -12.50 -0.46 16.81
C ALA A 169 -11.62 -0.24 15.57
N LEU A 170 -12.20 -0.37 14.37
CA LEU A 170 -11.49 -0.10 13.12
C LEU A 170 -11.09 1.38 13.00
N ASN A 171 -11.98 2.30 13.37
CA ASN A 171 -11.67 3.74 13.40
C ASN A 171 -10.51 4.06 14.34
N SER A 172 -10.48 3.44 15.52
CA SER A 172 -9.38 3.58 16.49
C SER A 172 -8.07 3.00 15.95
N ALA A 173 -8.14 1.86 15.27
CA ALA A 173 -6.98 1.26 14.62
C ALA A 173 -6.41 2.18 13.53
N TYR A 174 -7.26 2.82 12.71
CA TYR A 174 -6.80 3.79 11.71
C TYR A 174 -6.11 4.99 12.36
N VAL A 175 -6.67 5.57 13.44
CA VAL A 175 -6.02 6.69 14.15
C VAL A 175 -4.62 6.30 14.63
N ALA A 176 -4.47 5.10 15.21
CA ALA A 176 -3.18 4.60 15.69
C ALA A 176 -2.21 4.35 14.53
N ALA A 177 -2.68 3.71 13.45
CA ALA A 177 -1.90 3.43 12.24
C ALA A 177 -1.41 4.72 11.57
N GLN A 178 -2.27 5.73 11.44
CA GLN A 178 -1.91 7.03 10.87
C GLN A 178 -0.87 7.76 11.73
N SER A 179 -0.97 7.67 13.06
CA SER A 179 0.05 8.23 13.97
C SER A 179 1.41 7.55 13.75
N ALA A 180 1.42 6.21 13.68
CA ALA A 180 2.63 5.45 13.37
C ALA A 180 3.18 5.78 11.97
N PHE A 181 2.30 5.88 10.96
CA PHE A 181 2.65 6.26 9.60
C PHE A 181 3.35 7.61 9.55
N ARG A 182 2.71 8.68 10.04
CA ARG A 182 3.28 10.05 10.02
C ARG A 182 4.60 10.17 10.78
N SER A 183 4.80 9.34 11.79
CA SER A 183 6.02 9.39 12.63
C SER A 183 7.19 8.60 12.04
N ASN A 184 6.94 7.72 11.06
CA ASN A 184 7.94 6.75 10.59
C ASN A 184 8.09 6.67 9.07
N VAL A 185 7.16 7.22 8.27
CA VAL A 185 7.26 7.19 6.82
C VAL A 185 8.26 8.24 6.33
N ASP A 186 9.20 7.81 5.49
CA ASP A 186 10.21 8.69 4.91
C ASP A 186 9.78 9.23 3.55
N ALA A 187 9.03 8.42 2.79
CA ALA A 187 8.57 8.77 1.45
C ALA A 187 7.21 8.13 1.16
N ALA A 188 6.36 8.83 0.40
CA ALA A 188 5.07 8.30 -0.01
C ALA A 188 4.71 8.69 -1.44
N MET A 189 4.26 7.71 -2.22
CA MET A 189 3.62 7.92 -3.51
C MET A 189 2.11 7.76 -3.33
N CYS A 190 1.35 8.78 -3.74
CA CYS A 190 -0.10 8.76 -3.79
C CYS A 190 -0.58 9.21 -5.17
N SER A 191 -1.85 9.00 -5.51
CA SER A 191 -2.40 9.54 -6.75
C SER A 191 -3.61 10.42 -6.51
N ASP A 192 -3.71 11.50 -7.28
CA ASP A 192 -4.89 12.37 -7.37
C ASP A 192 -5.74 12.06 -8.62
N ASN A 193 -5.35 11.07 -9.42
CA ASN A 193 -6.06 10.66 -10.63
C ASN A 193 -5.74 9.21 -11.01
N TYR A 194 -6.77 8.48 -11.45
CA TYR A 194 -6.74 7.07 -11.83
C TYR A 194 -6.48 6.82 -13.32
N SER A 195 -6.04 7.85 -14.07
CA SER A 195 -5.81 7.74 -15.51
C SER A 195 -4.79 6.67 -15.86
N GLY A 196 -3.69 6.56 -15.10
CA GLY A 196 -2.72 5.49 -15.24
C GLY A 196 -1.98 5.41 -16.58
N LEU A 197 -1.11 4.41 -16.67
CA LEU A 197 -0.37 4.03 -17.85
C LEU A 197 -1.27 3.23 -18.81
N LEU A 198 -0.94 3.21 -20.10
CA LEU A 198 -1.69 2.44 -21.08
C LEU A 198 -1.48 0.94 -20.84
N SER A 199 -2.51 0.27 -20.32
CA SER A 199 -2.51 -1.16 -20.01
C SER A 199 -3.95 -1.68 -19.90
N THR A 200 -4.12 -2.99 -19.72
CA THR A 200 -5.43 -3.57 -19.40
C THR A 200 -5.96 -3.11 -18.05
N ASP A 201 -5.05 -2.87 -17.08
CA ASP A 201 -5.41 -2.38 -15.76
C ASP A 201 -6.03 -0.97 -15.85
N GLN A 202 -5.56 -0.13 -16.78
CA GLN A 202 -6.11 1.21 -17.00
C GLN A 202 -7.64 1.24 -17.11
N ILE A 203 -8.21 0.31 -17.89
CA ILE A 203 -9.66 0.24 -18.12
C ILE A 203 -10.38 -0.09 -16.81
N VAL A 204 -9.86 -1.05 -16.07
CA VAL A 204 -10.45 -1.51 -14.80
C VAL A 204 -10.43 -0.40 -13.75
N TYR A 205 -9.31 0.31 -13.62
CA TYR A 205 -9.18 1.39 -12.64
C TYR A 205 -9.96 2.66 -13.03
N LYS A 206 -10.11 2.94 -14.34
CA LYS A 206 -11.04 3.99 -14.80
C LYS A 206 -12.50 3.68 -14.46
N LEU A 207 -12.90 2.41 -14.57
CA LEU A 207 -14.23 1.98 -14.11
C LEU A 207 -14.35 2.13 -12.59
N GLY A 208 -13.34 1.69 -11.82
CA GLY A 208 -13.29 1.87 -10.37
C GLY A 208 -13.48 3.33 -9.96
N GLY A 209 -12.61 4.21 -10.47
CA GLY A 209 -12.62 5.65 -10.17
C GLY A 209 -13.91 6.37 -10.57
N SER A 210 -14.67 5.83 -11.53
CA SER A 210 -15.94 6.40 -11.98
C SER A 210 -17.16 5.83 -11.25
N LEU A 211 -17.14 4.59 -10.80
CA LEU A 211 -18.31 3.88 -10.27
C LEU A 211 -18.33 3.80 -8.75
N ILE A 212 -17.16 3.68 -8.13
CA ILE A 212 -17.05 3.67 -6.68
C ILE A 212 -17.41 5.09 -6.19
N PRO A 213 -18.29 5.22 -5.19
CA PRO A 213 -18.68 6.52 -4.64
C PRO A 213 -17.56 7.10 -3.75
N HIS A 214 -16.46 7.50 -4.37
CA HIS A 214 -15.30 8.06 -3.71
C HIS A 214 -15.64 9.34 -2.94
N LYS A 215 -14.85 9.63 -1.89
CA LYS A 215 -14.98 10.90 -1.14
C LYS A 215 -14.54 12.13 -1.93
N SER A 216 -13.79 11.93 -3.01
CA SER A 216 -13.34 12.98 -3.93
C SER A 216 -13.04 12.42 -5.30
N GLN A 217 -12.98 13.31 -6.30
CA GLN A 217 -12.47 12.96 -7.64
C GLN A 217 -10.96 12.62 -7.61
N GLU A 218 -10.26 13.06 -6.56
CA GLU A 218 -8.85 12.73 -6.34
C GLU A 218 -8.68 11.32 -5.76
N ASN A 219 -8.45 10.33 -6.63
CA ASN A 219 -8.23 8.94 -6.26
C ASN A 219 -7.45 8.17 -7.34
N ASP A 220 -6.89 7.02 -6.97
CA ASP A 220 -6.16 6.12 -7.87
C ASP A 220 -7.03 5.01 -8.51
N GLY A 221 -8.36 5.12 -8.34
CA GLY A 221 -9.37 4.19 -8.83
C GLY A 221 -9.93 3.28 -7.73
N ILE A 222 -9.27 3.23 -6.57
CA ILE A 222 -9.75 2.53 -5.37
C ILE A 222 -9.55 3.36 -4.10
N VAL A 223 -8.40 4.03 -3.98
CA VAL A 223 -7.97 4.75 -2.79
C VAL A 223 -7.93 6.24 -3.08
N GLU A 224 -8.59 7.00 -2.20
CA GLU A 224 -8.61 8.45 -2.22
C GLU A 224 -7.23 9.03 -1.88
N TYR A 225 -6.84 10.12 -2.54
CA TYR A 225 -5.57 10.79 -2.28
C TYR A 225 -5.38 11.13 -0.79
N LYS A 226 -6.43 11.66 -0.14
CA LYS A 226 -6.40 11.99 1.30
C LYS A 226 -6.26 10.76 2.19
N SER A 227 -6.85 9.63 1.79
CA SER A 227 -6.64 8.35 2.49
C SER A 227 -5.18 7.94 2.36
N CYS A 228 -4.60 8.04 1.17
CA CYS A 228 -3.18 7.75 0.95
C CYS A 228 -2.24 8.63 1.77
N ALA A 229 -2.52 9.94 1.84
CA ALA A 229 -1.69 10.87 2.59
C ALA A 229 -1.63 10.56 4.10
N GLY A 230 -2.58 9.82 4.67
CA GLY A 230 -2.53 9.37 6.07
C GLY A 230 -2.43 10.49 7.11
N GLY A 231 -2.93 11.68 6.74
CA GLY A 231 -2.83 12.90 7.56
C GLY A 231 -1.50 13.66 7.44
N LEU A 232 -0.60 13.26 6.53
CA LEU A 232 0.46 14.15 6.06
C LEU A 232 -0.17 15.35 5.34
N SER A 233 0.41 16.54 5.50
CA SER A 233 -0.06 17.71 4.76
C SER A 233 0.10 17.48 3.25
N THR A 234 -0.97 17.68 2.49
CA THR A 234 -0.92 17.58 1.02
C THR A 234 0.03 18.61 0.41
N SER A 235 0.32 19.72 1.10
CA SER A 235 1.33 20.69 0.69
C SER A 235 2.76 20.14 0.66
N LYS A 236 3.02 18.98 1.28
CA LYS A 236 4.32 18.29 1.19
C LYS A 236 4.49 17.53 -0.12
N PHE A 237 3.39 17.25 -0.82
CA PHE A 237 3.42 16.43 -2.02
C PHE A 237 3.66 17.28 -3.25
N GLY A 238 4.70 16.93 -4.02
CA GLY A 238 4.97 17.50 -5.32
C GLY A 238 4.55 16.59 -6.47
N LYS A 239 4.53 17.12 -7.68
CA LYS A 239 3.98 16.46 -8.88
C LYS A 239 5.05 15.84 -9.77
N THR A 240 6.30 15.78 -9.30
CA THR A 240 7.44 15.27 -10.06
C THR A 240 8.06 14.07 -9.37
N TYR A 241 8.71 13.21 -10.15
CA TYR A 241 9.38 12.00 -9.63
C TYR A 241 10.61 12.32 -8.77
N ASP A 242 11.02 13.59 -8.67
CA ASP A 242 12.09 14.03 -7.76
C ASP A 242 11.56 14.38 -6.36
N ASP A 243 10.23 14.45 -6.18
CA ASP A 243 9.61 14.80 -4.90
C ASP A 243 9.54 13.57 -3.96
N THR A 244 10.06 13.68 -2.74
CA THR A 244 10.02 12.60 -1.73
C THR A 244 8.59 12.15 -1.40
N PHE A 245 7.67 13.11 -1.35
CA PHE A 245 6.23 12.86 -1.29
C PHE A 245 5.67 13.20 -2.67
N TYR A 246 5.28 12.17 -3.41
CA TYR A 246 4.98 12.29 -4.83
C TYR A 246 3.50 12.04 -5.07
N VAL A 247 2.79 13.04 -5.60
CA VAL A 247 1.42 12.88 -6.08
C VAL A 247 1.40 12.66 -7.58
N THR A 248 0.73 11.59 -8.00
CA THR A 248 0.81 11.03 -9.35
C THR A 248 -0.55 11.00 -10.04
N GLY A 249 -0.55 10.83 -11.35
CA GLY A 249 -1.73 10.49 -12.15
C GLY A 249 -1.79 9.00 -12.50
N LEU A 250 -1.29 8.15 -11.60
CA LEU A 250 -1.24 6.69 -11.75
C LEU A 250 -2.49 6.04 -11.16
N ASN A 251 -2.97 4.97 -11.79
CA ASN A 251 -3.92 4.09 -11.10
C ASN A 251 -3.23 3.27 -10.00
N HIS A 252 -4.01 2.66 -9.12
CA HIS A 252 -3.50 1.91 -7.97
C HIS A 252 -2.47 0.84 -8.40
N ALA A 253 -2.75 0.07 -9.47
CA ALA A 253 -1.85 -0.97 -9.95
C ALA A 253 -0.49 -0.43 -10.43
N ASP A 254 -0.51 0.71 -11.12
CA ASP A 254 0.72 1.32 -11.64
C ASP A 254 1.62 1.83 -10.51
N THR A 255 1.05 2.22 -9.36
CA THR A 255 1.83 2.64 -8.19
C THR A 255 2.63 1.48 -7.56
N ALA A 256 2.29 0.23 -7.92
CA ALA A 256 3.09 -0.97 -7.64
C ALA A 256 4.12 -1.29 -8.74
N PHE A 257 4.48 -0.31 -9.58
CA PHE A 257 5.47 -0.39 -10.66
C PHE A 257 5.10 -1.31 -11.83
N ARG A 258 3.87 -1.84 -11.88
CA ARG A 258 3.49 -2.96 -12.78
C ARG A 258 3.75 -2.69 -14.26
N HIS A 259 3.61 -1.44 -14.69
CA HIS A 259 3.76 -1.06 -16.11
C HIS A 259 4.93 -0.09 -16.38
N GLY A 260 5.83 0.07 -15.41
CA GLY A 260 7.00 0.94 -15.56
C GLY A 260 6.65 2.43 -15.52
N ASP A 261 7.24 3.20 -16.43
CA ASP A 261 7.11 4.66 -16.50
C ASP A 261 6.46 5.11 -17.81
N ALA A 262 5.70 6.20 -17.75
CA ALA A 262 5.33 6.94 -18.94
C ALA A 262 6.57 7.55 -19.59
N LEU A 263 6.57 7.68 -20.92
CA LEU A 263 7.71 8.29 -21.64
C LEU A 263 7.83 9.79 -21.33
N VAL A 264 6.72 10.53 -21.35
CA VAL A 264 6.72 12.01 -21.28
C VAL A 264 6.04 12.55 -20.01
N VAL A 265 4.99 11.90 -19.50
CA VAL A 265 4.19 12.42 -18.39
C VAL A 265 4.93 12.22 -17.07
N ASN A 266 5.46 13.30 -16.48
CA ASN A 266 6.26 13.23 -15.26
C ASN A 266 5.50 12.66 -14.07
N SER A 267 4.21 12.97 -13.94
CA SER A 267 3.32 12.45 -12.89
C SER A 267 2.94 10.97 -13.09
N GLN A 268 3.57 10.27 -14.04
CA GLN A 268 3.35 8.85 -14.31
C GLN A 268 4.68 8.08 -14.41
N LYS A 269 5.68 8.47 -13.61
CA LYS A 269 7.00 7.81 -13.57
C LYS A 269 7.32 7.18 -12.20
N PRO A 270 6.60 6.12 -11.78
CA PRO A 270 6.81 5.52 -10.47
C PRO A 270 8.18 4.85 -10.31
N VAL A 271 8.73 4.24 -11.36
CA VAL A 271 10.03 3.57 -11.33
C VAL A 271 11.15 4.58 -11.20
N LYS A 272 11.14 5.63 -12.03
CA LYS A 272 12.12 6.73 -11.91
C LYS A 272 12.06 7.40 -10.54
N TRP A 273 10.88 7.57 -9.97
CA TRP A 273 10.74 8.10 -8.61
C TRP A 273 11.48 7.22 -7.60
N PHE A 274 11.29 5.91 -7.65
CA PHE A 274 11.97 4.99 -6.73
C PHE A 274 13.49 4.97 -6.95
N GLU A 275 13.96 5.08 -8.19
CA GLU A 275 15.39 5.16 -8.52
C GLU A 275 16.08 6.38 -7.88
N CYS A 276 15.39 7.52 -7.84
CA CYS A 276 15.94 8.80 -7.39
C CYS A 276 15.69 9.09 -5.90
N LEU A 277 14.98 8.21 -5.19
CA LEU A 277 14.44 8.52 -3.87
C LEU A 277 15.48 8.57 -2.72
N LEU A 278 16.56 7.77 -2.77
CA LEU A 278 17.42 7.46 -1.61
C LEU A 278 18.94 7.40 -1.89
#